data_AF-A0A1L9NY97-F1
#
_entry.id   AF-A0A1L9NY97-F1
#
_cell.length_a   1.000
_cell.length_b   1.000
_cell.length_c   1.000
_cell.angle_alpha   90.00
_cell.angle_beta   90.00
_cell.angle_gamma   90.00
#
_symmetry.space_group_name_H-M   'P 1'
#
loop_
_entity.id
_entity.type
_entity.pdbx_description
1 polymer ?
#
loop_
_entity_poly.entity_id
_entity_poly.type
_entity_poly.pdbx_seq_one_letter_code
_entity_poly.pdbx_strand_id
1 'polypeptide(L)'
;MTHEKFSPLRERMIEDLRIHGMGDKAQKAHIRAIKHFAGFLKRSPDTATPDDLRAYRLHMTDREVTPPTYNARIMALWFLFGKICGREDL
;
A
#
# COMPACT_ATOMS: atom_id res chain seq x y z
N MET A 1 22.47 13.30 -10.54
CA MET A 1 21.66 12.27 -9.85
C MET A 1 20.32 12.90 -9.57
N THR A 2 19.28 12.50 -10.31
CA THR A 2 17.93 13.02 -10.08
C THR A 2 17.42 12.40 -8.78
N HIS A 3 17.38 13.18 -7.70
CA HIS A 3 16.52 12.87 -6.56
C HIS A 3 15.09 12.88 -7.13
N GLU A 4 14.54 11.70 -7.44
CA GLU A 4 13.10 11.56 -7.56
C GLU A 4 12.53 12.09 -6.24
N LYS A 5 11.85 13.24 -6.29
CA LYS A 5 11.10 13.76 -5.15
C LYS A 5 10.00 12.76 -4.86
N PHE A 6 10.29 11.79 -4.01
CA PHE A 6 9.30 10.84 -3.55
C PHE A 6 8.24 11.63 -2.78
N SER A 7 6.96 11.29 -2.96
CA SER A 7 5.91 11.87 -2.13
C SER A 7 6.24 11.64 -0.65
N PRO A 8 5.98 12.58 0.27
CA PRO A 8 6.26 12.39 1.70
C PRO A 8 5.71 11.07 2.28
N LEU A 9 4.56 10.61 1.78
CA LEU A 9 3.96 9.32 2.16
C LEU A 9 4.82 8.11 1.78
N ARG A 10 5.53 8.18 0.65
CA ARG A 10 6.40 7.11 0.16
C ARG A 10 7.69 7.05 0.98
N GLU A 11 8.24 8.18 1.38
CA GLU A 11 9.41 8.24 2.26
C GLU A 11 9.07 7.63 3.62
N ARG A 12 7.97 8.07 4.24
CA ARG A 12 7.47 7.47 5.49
C ARG A 12 7.25 5.97 5.39
N MET A 13 6.63 5.50 4.30
CA MET A 13 6.47 4.07 4.07
C MET A 13 7.81 3.32 4.02
N ILE A 14 8.83 3.86 3.36
CA ILE A 14 10.16 3.21 3.32
C ILE A 14 10.80 3.18 4.71
N GLU A 15 10.73 4.29 5.44
CA GLU A 15 11.27 4.40 6.80
C GLU A 15 10.57 3.43 7.76
N ASP A 16 9.24 3.39 7.75
CA ASP A 16 8.45 2.51 8.61
C ASP A 16 8.68 1.04 8.28
N LEU A 17 8.75 0.67 7.00
CA LEU A 17 9.07 -0.71 6.60
C LEU A 17 10.47 -1.13 7.09
N ARG A 18 11.44 -0.20 7.08
CA ARG A 18 12.79 -0.45 7.59
C ARG A 18 12.80 -0.58 9.12
N ILE A 19 12.08 0.28 9.83
CA ILE A 19 11.92 0.20 11.29
C ILE A 19 11.35 -1.17 11.71
N HIS A 20 10.41 -1.70 10.92
CA HIS A 20 9.80 -3.01 11.17
C HIS A 20 10.65 -4.20 10.67
N GLY A 21 11.89 -3.98 10.24
CA GLY A 21 12.82 -5.05 9.87
C GLY A 21 12.48 -5.79 8.57
N MET A 22 11.65 -5.21 7.70
CA MET A 22 11.33 -5.84 6.42
C MET A 22 12.54 -5.82 5.47
N GLY A 23 12.88 -6.97 4.91
CA GLY A 23 13.93 -7.06 3.89
C GLY A 23 13.54 -6.40 2.56
N ASP A 24 14.54 -6.03 1.75
CA ASP A 24 14.38 -5.26 0.51
C ASP A 24 13.30 -5.78 -0.45
N LYS A 25 13.19 -7.11 -0.58
CA LYS A 25 12.18 -7.74 -1.45
C LYS A 25 10.76 -7.45 -0.95
N ALA A 26 10.55 -7.53 0.36
CA ALA A 26 9.26 -7.22 0.98
C ALA A 26 8.96 -5.72 0.86
N GLN A 27 9.94 -4.85 1.11
CA GLN A 27 9.75 -3.40 0.96
C GLN A 27 9.31 -3.03 -0.47
N LYS A 28 10.00 -3.57 -1.48
CA LYS A 28 9.65 -3.35 -2.90
C LYS A 28 8.26 -3.88 -3.24
N ALA A 29 7.84 -4.99 -2.65
CA ALA A 29 6.51 -5.54 -2.83
C ALA A 29 5.42 -4.61 -2.23
N HIS A 30 5.64 -4.12 -1.01
CA HIS A 30 4.73 -3.17 -0.35
C HIS A 30 4.58 -1.87 -1.16
N ILE A 31 5.70 -1.25 -1.55
CA ILE A 31 5.69 -0.02 -2.37
C ILE A 31 4.93 -0.24 -3.68
N ARG A 32 5.14 -1.38 -4.35
CA ARG A 32 4.45 -1.71 -5.60
C ARG A 32 2.94 -1.88 -5.37
N ALA A 33 2.55 -2.56 -4.30
CA ALA A 33 1.14 -2.74 -3.93
C ALA A 33 0.43 -1.41 -3.70
N ILE A 34 1.05 -0.50 -2.96
CA ILE A 34 0.49 0.84 -2.68
C ILE A 34 0.40 1.67 -3.96
N LYS A 35 1.40 1.55 -4.86
CA LYS A 35 1.35 2.20 -6.18
C LYS A 35 0.16 1.71 -7.01
N HIS A 36 -0.12 0.40 -6.99
CA HIS A 36 -1.32 -0.14 -7.65
C HIS A 36 -2.60 0.38 -7.03
N PHE A 37 -2.68 0.46 -5.70
CA PHE A 37 -3.84 0.98 -5.00
C PHE A 37 -4.07 2.47 -5.27
N ALA A 38 -3.03 3.31 -5.20
CA ALA A 38 -3.12 4.72 -5.57
C ALA A 38 -3.52 4.89 -7.05
N GLY A 39 -3.05 3.99 -7.93
CA GLY A 39 -3.46 3.96 -9.33
C GLY A 39 -4.93 3.59 -9.56
N PHE A 40 -5.52 2.79 -8.67
CA PHE A 40 -6.97 2.51 -8.63
C PHE A 40 -7.74 3.71 -8.07
N LEU A 41 -7.27 4.27 -6.95
CA LEU A 41 -7.96 5.34 -6.22
C LEU A 41 -7.90 6.70 -6.94
N LYS A 42 -6.90 6.93 -7.80
CA LYS A 42 -6.62 8.21 -8.51
C LYS A 42 -6.39 9.42 -7.61
N ARG A 43 -6.15 9.19 -6.32
CA ARG A 43 -5.77 10.20 -5.31
C ARG A 43 -4.83 9.57 -4.29
N SER A 44 -4.35 10.37 -3.35
CA SER A 44 -3.42 9.90 -2.33
C SER A 44 -4.05 8.79 -1.46
N PRO A 45 -3.36 7.65 -1.24
CA PRO A 45 -3.98 6.48 -0.61
C PRO A 45 -4.29 6.66 0.89
N ASP A 46 -3.67 7.64 1.56
CA ASP A 46 -4.02 8.09 2.91
C ASP A 46 -5.44 8.66 3.02
N THR A 47 -6.04 9.10 1.90
CA THR A 47 -7.41 9.60 1.87
C THR A 47 -8.47 8.49 1.72
N ALA A 48 -8.06 7.23 1.56
CA ALA A 48 -8.98 6.11 1.35
C ALA A 48 -9.95 5.92 2.53
N THR A 49 -11.17 5.51 2.22
CA THR A 49 -12.25 5.15 3.15
C THR A 49 -12.41 3.63 3.21
N PRO A 50 -13.19 3.07 4.16
CA PRO A 50 -13.49 1.64 4.17
C PRO A 50 -14.13 1.15 2.87
N ASP A 51 -14.98 1.97 2.24
CA ASP A 51 -15.64 1.64 0.98
C ASP A 51 -14.66 1.57 -0.19
N ASP A 52 -13.64 2.43 -0.22
CA ASP A 52 -12.57 2.35 -1.21
C ASP A 52 -11.79 1.03 -1.08
N LEU A 53 -11.55 0.56 0.16
CA LEU A 53 -10.88 -0.72 0.41
C LEU A 53 -11.74 -1.91 -0.02
N ARG A 54 -13.05 -1.85 0.24
CA ARG A 54 -14.00 -2.85 -0.25
C ARG A 54 -14.04 -2.87 -1.78
N ALA A 55 -14.11 -1.71 -2.42
CA ALA A 55 -14.11 -1.58 -3.88
C ALA A 55 -12.80 -2.10 -4.49
N TYR A 56 -11.65 -1.83 -3.85
CA TYR A 56 -10.37 -2.33 -4.34
C TYR A 56 -10.23 -3.85 -4.20
N ARG A 57 -10.73 -4.43 -3.11
CA ARG A 57 -10.78 -5.89 -2.94
C ARG A 57 -11.60 -6.54 -4.06
N LEU A 58 -12.78 -6.00 -4.33
CA LEU A 58 -13.63 -6.47 -5.43
C LEU A 58 -12.94 -6.33 -6.79
N HIS A 59 -12.33 -5.17 -7.06
CA HIS A 59 -11.54 -4.95 -8.28
C HIS A 59 -10.43 -5.98 -8.48
N MET A 60 -9.74 -6.40 -7.41
CA MET A 60 -8.72 -7.44 -7.50
C MET A 60 -9.31 -8.83 -7.78
N THR A 61 -10.47 -9.14 -7.19
CA THR A 61 -11.22 -10.37 -7.45
C THR A 61 -11.71 -10.45 -8.89
N ASP A 62 -12.33 -9.39 -9.40
CA ASP A 62 -12.86 -9.31 -10.77
C ASP A 62 -11.74 -9.42 -11.83
N ARG A 63 -10.51 -9.07 -11.44
CA ARG A 63 -9.31 -9.18 -12.28
C ARG A 63 -8.54 -10.48 -12.08
N GLU A 64 -9.08 -11.40 -11.30
CA GLU A 64 -8.48 -12.71 -11.02
C GLU A 64 -7.03 -12.61 -10.53
N VAL A 65 -6.76 -11.59 -9.70
CA VAL A 65 -5.44 -11.42 -9.10
C VAL A 65 -5.09 -12.67 -8.29
N THR A 66 -3.92 -13.26 -8.54
CA THR A 66 -3.51 -14.50 -7.89
C THR A 66 -3.51 -14.36 -6.36
N PRO A 67 -3.86 -15.41 -5.60
CA PRO A 67 -3.92 -15.33 -4.14
C PRO A 67 -2.66 -14.78 -3.47
N PRO A 68 -1.43 -15.15 -3.89
CA PRO A 68 -0.20 -14.55 -3.32
C PRO A 68 -0.11 -13.04 -3.56
N THR A 69 -0.50 -12.57 -4.75
CA THR A 69 -0.48 -11.14 -5.10
C THR A 69 -1.56 -10.37 -4.35
N TYR A 70 -2.74 -10.97 -4.21
CA TYR A 70 -3.84 -10.41 -3.43
C TYR A 70 -3.40 -10.19 -1.98
N ASN A 71 -2.86 -11.23 -1.34
CA ASN A 71 -2.41 -11.18 0.05
C ASN A 71 -1.29 -10.15 0.26
N ALA A 72 -0.31 -10.09 -0.64
CA ALA A 72 0.73 -9.08 -0.60
C ALA A 72 0.17 -7.64 -0.65
N ARG A 73 -0.89 -7.42 -1.45
CA ARG A 73 -1.55 -6.11 -1.53
C ARG A 73 -2.34 -5.80 -0.26
N ILE A 74 -3.06 -6.76 0.32
CA ILE A 74 -3.79 -6.56 1.57
C ILE A 74 -2.83 -6.27 2.72
N MET A 75 -1.72 -7.01 2.86
CA MET A 75 -0.71 -6.75 3.89
C MET A 75 -0.07 -5.37 3.76
N ALA A 76 0.15 -4.90 2.53
CA ALA A 76 0.67 -3.55 2.30
C ALA A 76 -0.32 -2.46 2.71
N LEU A 77 -1.62 -2.67 2.47
CA LEU A 77 -2.66 -1.73 2.88
C LEU A 77 -2.85 -1.72 4.40
N TRP A 78 -2.90 -2.89 5.03
CA TRP A 78 -2.96 -2.99 6.49
C TRP A 78 -1.78 -2.28 7.16
N PHE A 79 -0.56 -2.46 6.63
CA PHE A 79 0.61 -1.74 7.12
C PHE A 79 0.48 -0.22 6.93
N LEU A 80 0.05 0.23 5.75
CA LEU A 80 -0.16 1.65 5.47
C LEU A 80 -1.16 2.30 6.44
N PHE A 81 -2.33 1.70 6.63
CA PHE A 81 -3.37 2.31 7.45
C PHE A 81 -3.11 2.15 8.94
N GLY A 82 -2.76 0.93 9.37
CA GLY A 82 -2.51 0.65 10.78
C GLY A 82 -1.25 1.29 11.33
N LYS A 83 -0.13 1.26 10.59
CA LYS A 83 1.17 1.74 11.11
C LYS A 83 1.52 3.16 10.71
N ILE A 84 1.12 3.61 9.52
CA ILE A 84 1.53 4.93 9.01
C ILE A 84 0.43 5.98 9.21
N CYS A 85 -0.83 5.62 8.99
CA CYS A 85 -1.96 6.55 9.10
C CYS A 85 -2.61 6.55 10.50
N GLY A 86 -2.30 5.58 11.36
CA GLY A 86 -2.92 5.41 12.68
C GLY A 86 -4.40 5.05 12.61
N ARG A 87 -4.85 4.42 11.52
CA ARG A 87 -6.24 4.00 11.28
C ARG A 87 -6.32 2.48 11.35
N GLU A 88 -6.36 1.96 12.57
CA GLU A 88 -6.44 0.51 12.84
C GLU A 88 -7.82 -0.09 12.50
N ASP A 89 -8.82 0.76 12.26
CA ASP A 89 -10.19 0.41 11.89
C ASP A 89 -10.38 0.11 10.39
N LEU A 90 -9.32 0.25 9.58
CA LEU A 90 -9.30 0.05 8.13
C LEU A 90 -8.50 -1.19 7.69
#